data_AF-F1KUL7-F1
#
_entry.id   AF-F1KUL7-F1
#
_cell.length_a   1.000
_cell.length_b   1.000
_cell.length_c   1.000
_cell.angle_alpha   90.00
_cell.angle_beta   90.00
_cell.angle_gamma   90.00
#
_symmetry.space_group_name_H-M   'P 1'
#
loop_
_entity.id
_entity.type
_entity.pdbx_description
1 polymer ?
#
loop_
_entity_poly.entity_id
_entity_poly.type
_entity_poly.pdbx_seq_one_letter_code
_entity_poly.pdbx_strand_id
1 'polypeptide(L)'
;MLLTFYDLPSVAHYSCLIYSRLVHVTLERCVNELTSHANELRVNIESIFDTDGMRDEGYRLHSVIIHEGEANVGHYWAYIADYSTLDDEGSPTAWRKFNDKSVEPATWSQIEEDSFGSRRACSAYCLVYTRKKCERELFQQDSTASLKTLAELVDSLPEDLRADVALDNDAFAVEIAEWDKQRMTPPASNVGTRPIFDMDVMTSFSHKTPFNVQELSKKYYTQAYRYFGTLFIKRVLEKTEEDIAGSRIWEDDVSVAKLLDDVLKYYSTILASVHSGDTQLENLDRRLLLPEWMRMCSIPLSVIAQRVFMLRMLLCTEKPRMRVACSAKLHAIHGSMPIANFELINDELDDAHILYEIFWQAVAVLADITCKISKEASFDLKHLVPQTKLLCVAIRMLDKIVPYMKDGSVEARERVLFDVLVDYLLIYYAVKITQGLVDSVVRHSSEQKLDDNAVFLSREYKAIVLRIRRMKCDAGNNAVDFILKIWTQVLSGSKELFKVASFRQMILEATSQEDNVEMPAVPVNVAVQETVPDLFRIRSFMQKMGLRTRDDLLPLTSAVIGRQLIPNVKVASDS
;
A
#
# COMPACT_ATOMS: atom_id res chain seq x y z
N MET A 1 -7.84 23.18 59.28
CA MET A 1 -8.19 23.62 60.65
C MET A 1 -9.20 22.63 61.20
N LEU A 2 -8.79 21.82 62.17
CA LEU A 2 -9.65 20.86 62.87
C LEU A 2 -10.70 21.61 63.69
N LEU A 3 -11.96 21.18 63.62
CA LEU A 3 -12.93 21.41 64.68
C LEU A 3 -13.65 20.09 64.97
N THR A 4 -13.12 19.37 65.96
CA THR A 4 -13.84 18.33 66.70
C THR A 4 -14.91 18.99 67.57
N PHE A 5 -16.17 18.53 67.47
CA PHE A 5 -17.21 18.84 68.44
C PHE A 5 -17.41 17.64 69.35
N TYR A 6 -17.09 17.84 70.64
CA TYR A 6 -17.60 17.04 71.75
C TYR A 6 -19.03 17.52 72.07
N ASP A 7 -19.85 16.60 72.60
CA ASP A 7 -21.24 16.75 73.08
C ASP A 7 -22.38 16.74 72.04
N LEU A 8 -22.99 15.56 71.88
CA LEU A 8 -24.31 15.34 71.28
C LEU A 8 -25.37 15.16 72.38
N PRO A 9 -26.52 15.87 72.34
CA PRO A 9 -27.69 15.56 73.16
C PRO A 9 -28.53 14.40 72.57
N SER A 10 -29.32 13.80 73.44
CA SER A 10 -29.95 12.47 73.36
C SER A 10 -31.09 12.26 72.34
N VAL A 11 -31.29 13.12 71.33
CA VAL A 11 -32.34 12.93 70.32
C VAL A 11 -31.83 13.33 68.93
N ALA A 12 -31.54 12.33 68.10
CA ALA A 12 -31.16 12.48 66.70
C ALA A 12 -32.38 12.28 65.77
N HIS A 13 -32.40 13.05 64.69
CA HIS A 13 -33.49 13.28 63.74
C HIS A 13 -33.62 12.13 62.72
N TYR A 14 -34.55 11.19 62.93
CA TYR A 14 -34.76 10.01 62.05
C TYR A 14 -35.75 10.23 60.88
N SER A 15 -36.40 11.39 60.78
CA SER A 15 -37.54 11.58 59.85
C SER A 15 -37.14 11.79 58.38
N CYS A 16 -35.96 12.36 58.09
CA CYS A 16 -35.58 12.73 56.71
C CYS A 16 -35.10 11.52 55.87
N LEU A 17 -34.44 10.53 56.50
CA LEU A 17 -33.96 9.32 55.84
C LEU A 17 -35.10 8.37 55.43
N ILE A 18 -36.19 8.34 56.19
CA ILE A 18 -37.35 7.48 55.89
C ILE A 18 -38.08 7.99 54.64
N TYR A 19 -38.31 9.30 54.53
CA TYR A 19 -38.99 9.89 53.38
C TYR A 19 -38.19 9.71 52.08
N SER A 20 -36.87 9.94 52.12
CA SER A 20 -35.98 9.72 50.97
C SER A 20 -35.97 8.26 50.51
N ARG A 21 -35.89 7.29 51.44
CA ARG A 21 -35.98 5.86 51.12
C ARG A 21 -37.34 5.47 50.55
N LEU A 22 -38.44 6.01 51.09
CA LEU A 22 -39.79 5.70 50.61
C LEU A 22 -40.01 6.20 49.17
N VAL A 23 -39.53 7.42 48.86
CA VAL A 23 -39.59 8.00 47.51
C VAL A 23 -38.75 7.19 46.52
N HIS A 24 -37.54 6.77 46.90
CA HIS A 24 -36.67 5.94 46.06
C HIS A 24 -37.32 4.58 45.72
N VAL A 25 -37.85 3.88 46.73
CA VAL A 25 -38.54 2.60 46.55
C VAL A 25 -39.77 2.75 45.65
N THR A 26 -40.49 3.88 45.76
CA THR A 26 -41.66 4.15 44.92
C THR A 26 -41.28 4.43 43.47
N LEU A 27 -40.20 5.16 43.23
CA LEU A 27 -39.66 5.43 41.90
C LEU A 27 -39.15 4.15 41.22
N GLU A 28 -38.36 3.33 41.93
CA GLU A 28 -37.87 2.05 41.40
C GLU A 28 -39.02 1.12 41.02
N ARG A 29 -40.07 1.05 41.85
CA ARG A 29 -41.28 0.28 41.52
C ARG A 29 -41.96 0.80 40.25
N CYS A 30 -42.13 2.12 40.11
CA CYS A 30 -42.73 2.72 38.92
C CYS A 30 -41.90 2.45 37.65
N VAL A 31 -40.56 2.53 37.72
CA VAL A 31 -39.67 2.22 36.59
C VAL A 31 -39.79 0.74 36.20
N ASN A 32 -39.83 -0.17 37.18
CA ASN A 32 -39.99 -1.60 36.91
C ASN A 32 -41.36 -1.93 36.31
N GLU A 33 -42.44 -1.31 36.81
CA GLU A 33 -43.79 -1.48 36.27
C GLU A 33 -43.87 -1.00 34.81
N LEU A 34 -43.32 0.17 34.49
CA LEU A 34 -43.27 0.70 33.13
C LEU A 34 -42.41 -0.18 32.20
N THR A 35 -41.29 -0.69 32.70
CA THR A 35 -40.41 -1.59 31.93
C THR A 35 -41.10 -2.92 31.65
N SER A 36 -41.81 -3.48 32.63
CA SER A 36 -42.61 -4.70 32.44
C SER A 36 -43.68 -4.47 31.38
N HIS A 37 -44.43 -3.37 31.48
CA HIS A 37 -45.50 -3.06 30.54
C HIS A 37 -44.97 -2.79 29.13
N ALA A 38 -43.82 -2.12 28.99
CA ALA A 38 -43.16 -1.95 27.71
C ALA A 38 -42.72 -3.28 27.09
N ASN A 39 -42.21 -4.21 27.92
CA ASN A 39 -41.84 -5.56 27.47
C ASN A 39 -43.06 -6.40 27.07
N GLU A 40 -44.15 -6.33 27.84
CA GLU A 40 -45.42 -6.98 27.51
C GLU A 40 -45.96 -6.48 26.17
N LEU A 41 -45.98 -5.16 25.97
CA LEU A 41 -46.39 -4.57 24.70
C LEU A 41 -45.47 -5.00 23.54
N ARG A 42 -44.15 -5.08 23.76
CA ARG A 42 -43.21 -5.56 22.75
C ARG A 42 -43.48 -7.01 22.36
N VAL A 43 -43.69 -7.90 23.34
CA VAL A 43 -44.04 -9.31 23.10
C VAL A 43 -45.38 -9.43 22.37
N ASN A 44 -46.37 -8.63 22.77
CA ASN A 44 -47.66 -8.59 22.10
C ASN A 44 -47.50 -8.17 20.63
N ILE A 45 -46.70 -7.13 20.34
CA ILE A 45 -46.42 -6.66 18.97
C ILE A 45 -45.74 -7.74 18.13
N GLU A 46 -44.73 -8.42 18.69
CA GLU A 46 -43.99 -9.49 18.01
C GLU A 46 -44.88 -10.71 17.68
N SER A 47 -45.92 -10.96 18.49
CA SER A 47 -46.84 -12.09 18.32
C SER A 47 -48.15 -11.75 17.60
N ILE A 48 -48.36 -10.51 17.13
CA ILE A 48 -49.61 -10.11 16.43
C ILE A 48 -49.90 -11.01 15.23
N PHE A 49 -48.86 -11.39 14.48
CA PHE A 49 -48.99 -12.22 13.28
C PHE A 49 -48.88 -13.72 13.56
N ASP A 50 -48.72 -14.12 14.82
CA ASP A 50 -48.69 -15.52 15.27
C ASP A 50 -50.11 -16.05 15.50
N THR A 51 -50.97 -15.83 14.50
CA THR A 51 -52.36 -16.28 14.49
C THR A 51 -52.55 -17.37 13.43
N ASP A 52 -53.44 -18.32 13.70
CA ASP A 52 -53.80 -19.39 12.76
C ASP A 52 -54.19 -18.82 11.38
N GLY A 53 -53.64 -19.42 10.31
CA GLY A 53 -53.87 -19.01 8.92
C GLY A 53 -52.91 -17.94 8.39
N MET A 54 -52.19 -17.18 9.23
CA MET A 54 -51.22 -16.17 8.77
C MET A 54 -49.88 -16.77 8.29
N ARG A 55 -49.64 -18.06 8.56
CA ARG A 55 -48.41 -18.79 8.20
C ARG A 55 -48.58 -19.79 7.05
N ASP A 56 -49.74 -19.79 6.38
CA ASP A 56 -50.13 -20.78 5.37
C ASP A 56 -49.37 -20.63 4.03
N GLU A 57 -48.83 -19.44 3.76
CA GLU A 57 -48.10 -19.09 2.54
C GLU A 57 -46.67 -18.65 2.86
N GLY A 58 -45.79 -19.63 3.04
CA GLY A 58 -44.37 -19.40 3.28
C GLY A 58 -43.60 -19.02 2.02
N TYR A 59 -42.72 -18.03 2.15
CA TYR A 59 -41.72 -17.66 1.16
C TYR A 59 -40.32 -17.84 1.73
N ARG A 60 -39.40 -18.39 0.95
CA ARG A 60 -38.01 -18.58 1.33
C ARG A 60 -37.11 -17.64 0.54
N LEU A 61 -36.12 -17.06 1.22
CA LEU A 61 -35.13 -16.22 0.56
C LEU A 61 -34.24 -17.07 -0.33
N HIS A 62 -34.17 -16.71 -1.62
CA HIS A 62 -33.42 -17.42 -2.64
C HIS A 62 -32.14 -16.69 -3.00
N SER A 63 -32.22 -15.37 -3.20
CA SER A 63 -31.04 -14.56 -3.46
C SER A 63 -31.14 -13.15 -2.87
N VAL A 64 -29.99 -12.57 -2.60
CA VAL A 64 -29.82 -11.18 -2.17
C VAL A 64 -28.83 -10.50 -3.10
N ILE A 65 -29.25 -9.42 -3.74
CA ILE A 65 -28.38 -8.58 -4.57
C ILE A 65 -27.92 -7.41 -3.72
N ILE A 66 -26.61 -7.26 -3.61
CA ILE A 66 -25.95 -6.23 -2.83
C ILE A 66 -25.39 -5.16 -3.76
N HIS A 67 -25.45 -3.92 -3.29
CA HIS A 67 -24.81 -2.76 -3.91
C HIS A 67 -23.88 -2.09 -2.91
N GLU A 68 -22.61 -1.89 -3.31
CA GLU A 68 -21.62 -1.12 -2.57
C GLU A 68 -21.23 0.14 -3.36
N GLY A 69 -21.50 1.31 -2.79
CA GLY A 69 -21.14 2.59 -3.40
C GLY A 69 -22.26 3.62 -3.37
N GLU A 70 -22.15 4.63 -4.24
CA GLU A 70 -23.14 5.69 -4.38
C GLU A 70 -24.21 5.31 -5.40
N ALA A 71 -25.38 5.96 -5.36
CA ALA A 71 -26.52 5.59 -6.21
C ALA A 71 -26.23 5.55 -7.72
N ASN A 72 -25.24 6.31 -8.19
CA ASN A 72 -24.89 6.41 -9.61
C ASN A 72 -23.65 5.58 -10.01
N VAL A 73 -22.84 5.15 -9.04
CA VAL A 73 -21.59 4.41 -9.27
C VAL A 73 -21.36 3.49 -8.07
N GLY A 74 -21.30 2.20 -8.34
CA GLY A 74 -21.00 1.21 -7.33
C GLY A 74 -20.78 -0.17 -7.93
N HIS A 75 -20.52 -1.13 -7.05
CA HIS A 75 -20.24 -2.51 -7.38
C HIS A 75 -21.39 -3.41 -6.94
N TYR A 76 -21.74 -4.39 -7.76
CA TYR A 76 -22.83 -5.32 -7.48
C TYR A 76 -22.32 -6.74 -7.34
N TRP A 77 -22.86 -7.46 -6.35
CA TRP A 77 -22.69 -8.91 -6.24
C TRP A 77 -23.98 -9.53 -5.72
N ALA A 78 -24.08 -10.85 -5.85
CA ALA A 78 -25.25 -11.60 -5.40
C ALA A 78 -24.86 -12.72 -4.43
N TYR A 79 -25.65 -12.89 -3.39
CA TYR A 79 -25.68 -14.11 -2.60
C TYR A 79 -26.83 -14.98 -3.11
N ILE A 80 -26.55 -16.23 -3.47
CA ILE A 80 -27.57 -17.17 -3.95
C ILE A 80 -27.50 -18.43 -3.09
N ALA A 81 -28.67 -18.88 -2.65
CA ALA A 81 -28.82 -20.09 -1.86
C ALA A 81 -28.54 -21.34 -2.72
N ASP A 82 -27.76 -22.26 -2.16
CA ASP A 82 -27.47 -23.54 -2.78
C ASP A 82 -28.44 -24.60 -2.25
N TYR A 83 -29.37 -25.03 -3.09
CA TYR A 83 -30.40 -26.01 -2.73
C TYR A 83 -29.92 -27.46 -2.90
N SER A 84 -28.65 -27.69 -3.27
CA SER A 84 -28.07 -29.03 -3.35
C SER A 84 -27.91 -29.70 -1.98
N THR A 85 -27.86 -28.92 -0.90
CA THR A 85 -27.82 -29.40 0.48
C THR A 85 -28.88 -28.68 1.30
N LEU A 86 -29.93 -29.40 1.71
CA LEU A 86 -30.99 -28.91 2.57
C LEU A 86 -30.85 -29.53 3.97
N ASP A 87 -31.17 -28.77 5.02
CA ASP A 87 -31.31 -29.30 6.38
C ASP A 87 -32.65 -30.03 6.57
N ASP A 88 -32.84 -30.64 7.73
CA ASP A 88 -34.06 -31.38 8.10
C ASP A 88 -35.32 -30.49 8.12
N GLU A 89 -35.15 -29.16 8.17
CA GLU A 89 -36.21 -28.14 8.08
C GLU A 89 -36.46 -27.67 6.63
N GLY A 90 -35.72 -28.27 5.70
CA GLY A 90 -35.77 -28.04 4.25
C GLY A 90 -35.09 -26.76 3.82
N SER A 91 -34.27 -26.10 4.64
CA SER A 91 -33.57 -24.87 4.35
C SER A 91 -32.19 -25.15 3.74
N PRO A 92 -31.73 -24.32 2.77
CA PRO A 92 -30.40 -24.47 2.19
C PRO A 92 -29.33 -24.24 3.24
N THR A 93 -28.46 -25.24 3.44
CA THR A 93 -27.38 -25.19 4.43
C THR A 93 -26.14 -24.46 3.92
N ALA A 94 -26.10 -24.15 2.63
CA ALA A 94 -24.99 -23.47 1.98
C ALA A 94 -25.46 -22.27 1.16
N TRP A 95 -24.68 -21.20 1.22
CA TRP A 95 -24.83 -20.00 0.39
C TRP A 95 -23.57 -19.78 -0.42
N ARG A 96 -23.69 -19.14 -1.58
CA ARG A 96 -22.54 -18.76 -2.41
C ARG A 96 -22.60 -17.28 -2.74
N LYS A 97 -21.44 -16.63 -2.68
CA LYS A 97 -21.21 -15.26 -3.13
C LYS A 97 -20.75 -15.28 -4.57
N PHE A 98 -21.53 -14.66 -5.46
CA PHE A 98 -21.23 -14.45 -6.86
C PHE A 98 -20.76 -13.02 -7.05
N ASN A 99 -19.44 -12.84 -7.19
CA ASN A 99 -18.79 -11.54 -7.34
C ASN A 99 -17.94 -11.54 -8.62
N ASP A 100 -18.55 -11.09 -9.72
CA ASP A 100 -17.99 -11.16 -11.08
C ASP A 100 -17.49 -12.58 -11.43
N LYS A 101 -16.18 -12.73 -11.60
CA LYS A 101 -15.51 -14.00 -11.94
C LYS A 101 -15.30 -14.94 -10.75
N SER A 102 -15.57 -14.47 -9.53
CA SER A 102 -15.32 -15.22 -8.30
C SER A 102 -16.62 -15.77 -7.74
N VAL A 103 -16.66 -17.08 -7.50
CA VAL A 103 -17.76 -17.77 -6.82
C VAL A 103 -17.19 -18.47 -5.59
N GLU A 104 -17.62 -18.03 -4.40
CA GLU A 104 -17.08 -18.49 -3.13
C GLU A 104 -18.20 -18.94 -2.16
N PRO A 105 -17.96 -19.92 -1.27
CA PRO A 105 -18.89 -20.22 -0.20
C PRO A 105 -19.10 -19.00 0.71
N ALA A 106 -20.34 -18.76 1.12
CA ALA A 106 -20.73 -17.66 1.99
C ALA A 106 -21.48 -18.17 3.21
N THR A 107 -21.38 -17.44 4.33
CA THR A 107 -22.14 -17.71 5.54
C THR A 107 -23.30 -16.73 5.71
N TRP A 108 -24.36 -17.14 6.41
CA TRP A 108 -25.50 -16.26 6.69
C TRP A 108 -25.08 -14.94 7.38
N SER A 109 -24.12 -15.02 8.32
CA SER A 109 -23.58 -13.84 9.01
C SER A 109 -22.93 -12.83 8.05
N GLN A 110 -22.27 -13.29 6.98
CA GLN A 110 -21.70 -12.40 5.97
C GLN A 110 -22.78 -11.71 5.14
N ILE A 111 -23.85 -12.45 4.82
CA ILE A 111 -25.00 -11.91 4.08
C ILE A 111 -25.67 -10.82 4.92
N GLU A 112 -25.92 -11.06 6.20
CA GLU A 112 -26.50 -10.07 7.12
C GLU A 112 -25.64 -8.80 7.24
N GLU A 113 -24.32 -8.96 7.39
CA GLU A 113 -23.38 -7.84 7.49
C GLU A 113 -23.43 -6.93 6.26
N ASP A 114 -23.39 -7.53 5.06
CA ASP A 114 -23.44 -6.79 3.79
C ASP A 114 -24.84 -6.24 3.47
N SER A 115 -25.91 -6.90 3.94
CA SER A 115 -27.29 -6.57 3.57
C SER A 115 -27.89 -5.44 4.38
N PHE A 116 -27.62 -5.38 5.69
CA PHE A 116 -28.34 -4.48 6.62
C PHE A 116 -27.91 -3.01 6.57
N GLY A 117 -26.92 -2.63 5.75
CA GLY A 117 -26.56 -1.22 5.57
C GLY A 117 -25.72 -0.62 6.68
N SER A 118 -25.16 -1.43 7.58
CA SER A 118 -24.48 -0.94 8.80
C SER A 118 -23.00 -0.59 8.60
N ARG A 119 -22.37 -1.04 7.50
CA ARG A 119 -20.94 -0.85 7.22
C ARG A 119 -20.70 -0.53 5.73
N ARG A 120 -19.74 0.38 5.46
CA ARG A 120 -19.09 0.62 4.14
C ARG A 120 -19.99 0.94 2.94
N ALA A 121 -21.02 1.78 3.07
CA ALA A 121 -21.90 2.15 1.95
C ALA A 121 -22.41 0.94 1.13
N CYS A 122 -22.55 -0.20 1.81
CA CYS A 122 -22.95 -1.49 1.26
C CYS A 122 -24.33 -1.83 1.80
N SER A 123 -25.27 -2.16 0.92
CA SER A 123 -26.65 -2.47 1.32
C SER A 123 -27.32 -3.43 0.34
N ALA A 124 -28.30 -4.19 0.81
CA ALA A 124 -29.15 -4.99 -0.05
C ALA A 124 -30.00 -4.10 -0.96
N TYR A 125 -29.79 -4.23 -2.27
CA TYR A 125 -30.56 -3.53 -3.29
C TYR A 125 -31.83 -4.30 -3.66
N CYS A 126 -31.77 -5.64 -3.70
CA CYS A 126 -32.90 -6.47 -4.08
C CYS A 126 -32.90 -7.80 -3.32
N LEU A 127 -34.08 -8.24 -2.89
CA LEU A 127 -34.31 -9.54 -2.24
C LEU A 127 -35.24 -10.37 -3.11
N VAL A 128 -34.80 -11.58 -3.45
CA VAL A 128 -35.59 -12.52 -4.26
C VAL A 128 -36.05 -13.65 -3.36
N TYR A 129 -37.37 -13.82 -3.28
CA TYR A 129 -38.01 -14.89 -2.52
C TYR A 129 -38.72 -15.88 -3.45
N THR A 130 -38.67 -17.16 -3.10
CA THR A 130 -39.39 -18.23 -3.77
C THR A 130 -40.49 -18.78 -2.87
N ARG A 131 -41.61 -19.18 -3.47
CA ARG A 131 -42.74 -19.73 -2.71
C ARG A 131 -42.40 -21.14 -2.24
N LYS A 132 -42.51 -21.40 -0.94
CA LYS A 132 -42.12 -22.68 -0.31
C LYS A 132 -42.81 -23.89 -0.96
N LYS A 133 -44.08 -23.74 -1.35
CA LYS A 133 -44.87 -24.80 -2.01
C LYS A 133 -44.32 -25.19 -3.40
N CYS A 134 -43.63 -24.28 -4.09
CA CYS A 134 -43.09 -24.48 -5.44
C CYS A 134 -41.61 -24.88 -5.46
N GLU A 135 -40.93 -24.92 -4.31
CA GLU A 135 -39.49 -25.25 -4.26
C GLU A 135 -39.19 -26.63 -4.82
N ARG A 136 -40.10 -27.59 -4.65
CA ARG A 136 -39.91 -28.92 -5.24
C ARG A 136 -39.97 -28.91 -6.75
N GLU A 137 -40.81 -28.08 -7.35
CA GLU A 137 -40.90 -27.99 -8.82
C GLU A 137 -39.72 -27.18 -9.38
N LEU A 138 -39.31 -26.13 -8.67
CA LEU A 138 -38.21 -25.24 -9.08
C LEU A 138 -36.83 -25.86 -8.88
N PHE A 139 -36.66 -26.70 -7.84
CA PHE A 139 -35.36 -27.18 -7.39
C PHE A 139 -35.29 -28.70 -7.17
N GLN A 140 -36.41 -29.44 -7.18
CA GLN A 140 -36.45 -30.90 -6.95
C GLN A 140 -37.38 -31.69 -7.91
N GLN A 141 -37.57 -31.26 -9.16
CA GLN A 141 -38.30 -32.11 -10.12
C GLN A 141 -37.33 -33.05 -10.84
N ASP A 142 -37.58 -34.35 -10.61
CA ASP A 142 -36.90 -35.55 -11.08
C ASP A 142 -35.52 -35.81 -10.48
N SER A 143 -35.47 -36.71 -9.48
CA SER A 143 -34.71 -37.98 -9.36
C SER A 143 -33.38 -38.18 -10.12
N THR A 144 -32.78 -37.10 -10.57
CA THR A 144 -31.57 -36.99 -11.39
C THR A 144 -30.65 -35.91 -10.86
N ALA A 145 -31.07 -35.15 -9.83
CA ALA A 145 -30.24 -34.24 -9.06
C ALA A 145 -29.44 -34.94 -7.93
N SER A 146 -29.55 -36.26 -7.79
CA SER A 146 -28.50 -37.04 -7.14
C SER A 146 -27.30 -37.13 -8.10
N LEU A 147 -26.49 -36.07 -8.12
CA LEU A 147 -25.19 -36.01 -8.77
C LEU A 147 -25.17 -36.42 -10.25
N LYS A 148 -25.86 -35.66 -11.12
CA LYS A 148 -25.35 -35.55 -12.50
C LYS A 148 -23.97 -34.94 -12.40
N THR A 149 -22.94 -35.69 -12.77
CA THR A 149 -21.62 -35.10 -13.00
C THR A 149 -21.76 -33.95 -14.02
N LEU A 150 -20.85 -32.96 -14.01
CA LEU A 150 -20.88 -31.87 -15.01
C LEU A 150 -20.98 -32.43 -16.45
N ALA A 151 -20.39 -33.61 -16.70
CA ALA A 151 -20.50 -34.34 -17.95
C ALA A 151 -21.96 -34.70 -18.32
N GLU A 152 -22.74 -35.25 -17.38
CA GLU A 152 -24.14 -35.62 -17.62
C GLU A 152 -25.05 -34.41 -17.86
N LEU A 153 -24.71 -33.24 -17.29
CA LEU A 153 -25.41 -31.99 -17.58
C LEU A 153 -25.10 -31.50 -19.00
N VAL A 154 -23.83 -31.54 -19.39
CA VAL A 154 -23.40 -31.19 -20.76
C VAL A 154 -24.00 -32.15 -21.78
N ASP A 155 -24.12 -33.44 -21.46
CA ASP A 155 -24.76 -34.43 -22.32
C ASP A 155 -26.26 -34.21 -22.48
N SER A 156 -26.91 -33.57 -21.51
CA SER A 156 -28.33 -33.21 -21.58
C SER A 156 -28.63 -31.97 -22.45
N LEU A 157 -27.59 -31.25 -22.88
CA LEU A 157 -27.75 -30.10 -23.78
C LEU A 157 -28.10 -30.57 -25.20
N PRO A 158 -28.86 -29.75 -25.95
CA PRO A 158 -28.99 -29.85 -27.40
C PRO A 158 -27.63 -30.01 -28.09
N GLU A 159 -27.62 -30.73 -29.22
CA GLU A 159 -26.38 -31.12 -29.91
C GLU A 159 -25.53 -29.94 -30.37
N ASP A 160 -26.18 -28.85 -30.81
CA ASP A 160 -25.55 -27.58 -31.17
C ASP A 160 -24.86 -26.93 -29.97
N LEU A 161 -25.55 -26.78 -28.84
CA LEU A 161 -24.96 -26.18 -27.63
C LEU A 161 -23.85 -27.03 -27.02
N ARG A 162 -23.98 -28.36 -27.08
CA ARG A 162 -22.92 -29.27 -26.64
C ARG A 162 -21.67 -29.13 -27.50
N ALA A 163 -21.83 -28.96 -28.82
CA ALA A 163 -20.73 -28.72 -29.73
C ALA A 163 -20.03 -27.38 -29.43
N ASP A 164 -20.79 -26.31 -29.17
CA ASP A 164 -20.24 -24.99 -28.81
C ASP A 164 -19.43 -25.05 -27.50
N VAL A 165 -19.95 -25.72 -26.46
CA VAL A 165 -19.24 -25.92 -25.19
C VAL A 165 -17.94 -26.72 -25.39
N ALA A 166 -17.97 -27.75 -26.23
CA ALA A 166 -16.76 -28.54 -26.53
C ALA A 166 -15.70 -27.69 -27.26
N LEU A 167 -16.11 -26.92 -28.26
CA LEU A 167 -15.21 -26.03 -29.02
C LEU A 167 -14.57 -24.97 -28.11
N ASP A 168 -15.33 -24.35 -27.22
CA ASP A 168 -14.81 -23.34 -26.28
C ASP A 168 -13.85 -23.97 -25.25
N ASN A 169 -14.18 -25.14 -24.70
CA ASN A 169 -13.29 -25.86 -23.79
C ASN A 169 -11.98 -26.28 -24.47
N ASP A 170 -12.03 -26.73 -25.72
CA ASP A 170 -10.84 -27.06 -26.52
C ASP A 170 -9.99 -25.82 -26.79
N ALA A 171 -10.62 -24.70 -27.16
CA ALA A 171 -9.94 -23.42 -27.33
C ALA A 171 -9.27 -22.97 -26.03
N PHE A 172 -9.95 -23.08 -24.88
CA PHE A 172 -9.40 -22.76 -23.58
C PHE A 172 -8.23 -23.68 -23.20
N ALA A 173 -8.28 -24.97 -23.54
CA ALA A 173 -7.14 -25.87 -23.34
C ALA A 173 -5.92 -25.48 -24.18
N VAL A 174 -6.14 -25.01 -25.42
CA VAL A 174 -5.08 -24.44 -26.26
C VAL A 174 -4.52 -23.15 -25.63
N GLU A 175 -5.38 -22.25 -25.14
CA GLU A 175 -4.92 -21.03 -24.44
C GLU A 175 -4.09 -21.35 -23.20
N ILE A 176 -4.49 -22.34 -22.39
CA ILE A 176 -3.71 -22.81 -21.24
C ILE A 176 -2.35 -23.35 -21.69
N ALA A 177 -2.32 -24.17 -22.75
CA ALA A 177 -1.07 -24.73 -23.27
C ALA A 177 -0.14 -23.64 -23.83
N GLU A 178 -0.68 -22.63 -24.52
CA GLU A 178 0.06 -21.47 -24.98
C GLU A 178 0.55 -20.60 -23.81
N TRP A 179 -0.29 -20.37 -22.81
CA TRP A 179 0.05 -19.66 -21.59
C TRP A 179 1.18 -20.35 -20.81
N ASP A 180 1.10 -21.67 -20.64
CA ASP A 180 2.15 -22.45 -19.99
C ASP A 180 3.44 -22.46 -20.81
N LYS A 181 3.35 -22.50 -22.15
CA LYS A 181 4.50 -22.33 -23.04
C LYS A 181 5.14 -20.95 -22.89
N GLN A 182 4.34 -19.88 -22.78
CA GLN A 182 4.79 -18.50 -22.51
C GLN A 182 5.36 -18.30 -21.10
N ARG A 183 5.10 -19.23 -20.16
CA ARG A 183 5.69 -19.23 -18.81
C ARG A 183 6.95 -20.10 -18.70
N MET A 184 7.05 -21.12 -19.54
CA MET A 184 8.23 -21.96 -19.73
C MET A 184 9.28 -21.29 -20.62
N THR A 185 8.84 -20.39 -21.50
CA THR A 185 9.72 -19.39 -22.09
C THR A 185 9.82 -18.22 -21.12
N PRO A 186 11.03 -17.77 -20.76
CA PRO A 186 11.15 -16.41 -20.22
C PRO A 186 10.46 -15.47 -21.21
N PRO A 187 9.79 -14.39 -20.74
CA PRO A 187 9.25 -13.39 -21.65
C PRO A 187 10.35 -13.06 -22.66
N ALA A 188 10.00 -12.98 -23.94
CA ALA A 188 10.92 -12.49 -24.95
C ALA A 188 11.58 -11.27 -24.36
N SER A 189 12.87 -11.37 -24.10
CA SER A 189 13.65 -10.25 -23.66
C SER A 189 13.43 -9.23 -24.76
N ASN A 190 12.70 -8.16 -24.44
CA ASN A 190 13.08 -6.89 -24.99
C ASN A 190 14.50 -6.68 -24.48
N VAL A 191 15.44 -7.26 -25.22
CA VAL A 191 16.85 -6.95 -25.21
C VAL A 191 16.90 -5.46 -25.53
N GLY A 192 16.86 -4.70 -24.46
CA GLY A 192 16.69 -3.26 -24.48
C GLY A 192 17.00 -2.73 -23.10
N THR A 193 18.18 -3.10 -22.60
CA THR A 193 18.83 -2.68 -21.35
C THR A 193 18.44 -3.47 -20.08
N ARG A 194 19.36 -4.33 -19.61
CA ARG A 194 19.63 -4.53 -18.16
C ARG A 194 19.51 -3.17 -17.46
N PRO A 195 19.11 -3.07 -16.18
CA PRO A 195 19.20 -1.83 -15.37
C PRO A 195 20.41 -1.07 -15.86
N ILE A 196 20.17 0.06 -16.56
CA ILE A 196 21.29 0.82 -17.10
C ILE A 196 22.11 1.10 -15.87
N PHE A 197 23.28 0.46 -15.77
CA PHE A 197 24.23 0.68 -14.71
C PHE A 197 24.64 2.11 -14.92
N ASP A 198 23.89 3.01 -14.30
CA ASP A 198 24.26 4.40 -14.20
C ASP A 198 25.46 4.38 -13.27
N MET A 199 26.63 4.14 -13.88
CA MET A 199 27.87 3.95 -13.19
C MET A 199 28.18 5.21 -12.38
N ASP A 200 27.70 6.38 -12.81
CA ASP A 200 27.80 7.63 -12.07
C ASP A 200 26.94 7.59 -10.79
N VAL A 201 25.71 7.08 -10.86
CA VAL A 201 24.88 6.82 -9.67
C VAL A 201 25.55 5.77 -8.78
N MET A 202 25.93 4.61 -9.30
CA MET A 202 26.50 3.52 -8.48
C MET A 202 27.86 3.86 -7.86
N THR A 203 28.73 4.57 -8.58
CA THR A 203 30.03 5.04 -8.07
C THR A 203 29.88 6.16 -7.05
N SER A 204 28.74 6.86 -7.02
CA SER A 204 28.49 7.88 -6.00
C SER A 204 28.38 7.29 -4.59
N PHE A 205 27.98 6.02 -4.42
CA PHE A 205 27.66 5.42 -3.10
C PHE A 205 28.70 4.50 -2.47
N SER A 206 29.75 4.10 -3.18
CA SER A 206 30.75 3.18 -2.59
C SER A 206 32.17 3.47 -3.05
N HIS A 207 32.89 4.16 -2.17
CA HIS A 207 34.33 4.23 -2.20
C HIS A 207 34.91 2.94 -1.61
N LYS A 208 35.37 2.01 -2.48
CA LYS A 208 36.65 1.25 -2.37
C LYS A 208 36.67 -0.13 -3.06
N THR A 209 35.54 -0.69 -3.50
CA THR A 209 35.51 -1.98 -4.20
C THR A 209 34.56 -1.95 -5.41
N PRO A 210 34.83 -2.74 -6.48
CA PRO A 210 33.92 -2.89 -7.60
C PRO A 210 32.54 -3.37 -7.12
N PHE A 211 31.48 -2.84 -7.70
CA PHE A 211 30.12 -3.29 -7.42
C PHE A 211 29.99 -4.80 -7.69
N ASN A 212 29.68 -5.57 -6.66
CA ASN A 212 29.54 -7.02 -6.75
C ASN A 212 28.08 -7.44 -6.46
N VAL A 213 27.37 -7.82 -7.53
CA VAL A 213 25.96 -8.24 -7.46
C VAL A 213 25.75 -9.47 -6.57
N GLN A 214 26.74 -10.37 -6.49
CA GLN A 214 26.64 -11.57 -5.65
C GLN A 214 26.72 -11.23 -4.16
N GLU A 215 27.60 -10.30 -3.78
CA GLU A 215 27.67 -9.80 -2.40
C GLU A 215 26.40 -9.02 -2.04
N LEU A 216 25.89 -8.22 -2.96
CA LEU A 216 24.62 -7.50 -2.80
C LEU A 216 23.45 -8.45 -2.57
N SER A 217 23.32 -9.46 -3.43
CA SER A 217 22.26 -10.47 -3.32
C SER A 217 22.36 -11.20 -1.97
N LYS A 218 23.57 -11.59 -1.55
CA LYS A 218 23.80 -12.22 -0.25
C LYS A 218 23.40 -11.33 0.94
N LYS A 219 23.70 -10.03 0.88
CA LYS A 219 23.24 -9.03 1.87
C LYS A 219 21.72 -9.07 2.00
N TYR A 220 21.01 -9.02 0.88
CA TYR A 220 19.55 -8.97 0.88
C TYR A 220 18.86 -10.29 1.25
N TYR A 221 19.39 -11.45 0.84
CA TYR A 221 18.88 -12.74 1.33
C TYR A 221 19.02 -12.87 2.86
N THR A 222 20.17 -12.46 3.40
CA THR A 222 20.43 -12.50 4.84
C THR A 222 19.50 -11.55 5.60
N GLN A 223 19.31 -10.35 5.07
CA GLN A 223 18.40 -9.36 5.65
C GLN A 223 16.94 -9.83 5.59
N ALA A 224 16.50 -10.37 4.45
CA ALA A 224 15.17 -10.95 4.30
C ALA A 224 14.93 -12.09 5.30
N TYR A 225 15.90 -13.00 5.45
CA TYR A 225 15.79 -14.07 6.43
C TYR A 225 15.71 -13.55 7.87
N ARG A 226 16.54 -12.56 8.23
CA ARG A 226 16.55 -11.97 9.58
C ARG A 226 15.21 -11.36 9.97
N TYR A 227 14.53 -10.69 9.04
CA TYR A 227 13.25 -10.03 9.31
C TYR A 227 12.04 -10.93 9.13
N PHE A 228 12.09 -11.86 8.17
CA PHE A 228 10.91 -12.62 7.74
C PHE A 228 11.06 -14.13 7.81
N GLY A 229 12.27 -14.68 7.70
CA GLY A 229 12.48 -16.12 7.56
C GLY A 229 11.84 -16.94 8.68
N THR A 230 12.07 -16.54 9.94
CA THR A 230 11.47 -17.20 11.11
C THR A 230 9.95 -16.97 11.22
N LEU A 231 9.48 -15.80 10.81
CA LEU A 231 8.05 -15.46 10.78
C LEU A 231 7.29 -16.32 9.76
N PHE A 232 7.83 -16.52 8.55
CA PHE A 232 7.23 -17.38 7.54
C PHE A 232 7.07 -18.81 8.04
N ILE A 233 8.15 -19.38 8.59
CA ILE A 233 8.13 -20.73 9.15
C ILE A 233 7.04 -20.85 10.23
N LYS A 234 6.98 -19.87 11.16
CA LYS A 234 5.96 -19.85 12.20
C LYS A 234 4.54 -19.81 11.63
N ARG A 235 4.27 -18.93 10.65
CA ARG A 235 2.94 -18.78 10.04
C ARG A 235 2.49 -20.00 9.25
N VAL A 236 3.42 -20.72 8.62
CA VAL A 236 3.11 -21.99 7.96
C VAL A 236 2.69 -23.03 9.00
N LEU A 237 3.47 -23.18 10.07
CA LEU A 237 3.16 -24.13 11.15
C LEU A 237 1.81 -23.86 11.81
N GLU A 238 1.48 -22.58 12.05
CA GLU A 238 0.17 -22.15 12.54
C GLU A 238 -0.97 -22.56 11.57
N LYS A 239 -0.73 -22.47 10.26
CA LYS A 239 -1.71 -22.84 9.22
C LYS A 239 -1.88 -24.33 9.02
N THR A 240 -0.86 -25.13 9.32
CA THR A 240 -0.89 -26.58 9.20
C THR A 240 -1.38 -27.28 10.46
N GLU A 241 -1.82 -26.52 11.48
CA GLU A 241 -2.28 -27.03 12.80
C GLU A 241 -1.24 -27.95 13.47
N GLU A 242 0.06 -27.74 13.19
CA GLU A 242 1.14 -28.52 13.80
C GLU A 242 1.64 -27.81 15.07
N ASP A 243 1.70 -28.54 16.19
CA ASP A 243 1.99 -27.98 17.52
C ASP A 243 3.44 -27.44 17.63
N ILE A 244 3.55 -26.13 17.92
CA ILE A 244 4.81 -25.39 18.01
C ILE A 244 5.65 -25.82 19.24
N ALA A 245 5.02 -26.39 20.26
CA ALA A 245 5.66 -26.61 21.56
C ALA A 245 6.51 -27.90 21.67
N GLY A 246 6.56 -28.76 20.64
CA GLY A 246 7.25 -30.08 20.73
C GLY A 246 7.87 -30.59 19.43
N SER A 247 8.53 -29.74 18.63
CA SER A 247 8.86 -30.02 17.23
C SER A 247 9.82 -31.20 16.99
N ARG A 248 9.27 -32.39 16.70
CA ARG A 248 9.98 -33.46 15.96
C ARG A 248 10.20 -33.11 14.47
N ILE A 249 9.63 -32.01 13.99
CA ILE A 249 9.71 -31.56 12.58
C ILE A 249 11.15 -31.34 12.12
N TRP A 250 12.05 -30.92 13.02
CA TRP A 250 13.46 -30.76 12.70
C TRP A 250 14.27 -32.06 12.87
N GLU A 251 13.64 -33.17 13.28
CA GLU A 251 14.30 -34.44 13.62
C GLU A 251 14.45 -35.40 12.43
N ASP A 252 13.68 -35.21 11.35
CA ASP A 252 13.76 -36.02 10.14
C ASP A 252 13.66 -35.20 8.84
N ASP A 253 14.25 -35.70 7.77
CA ASP A 253 14.37 -34.96 6.50
C ASP A 253 13.04 -34.90 5.73
N VAL A 254 12.10 -35.82 5.98
CA VAL A 254 10.80 -35.87 5.30
C VAL A 254 9.91 -34.74 5.81
N SER A 255 9.85 -34.54 7.12
CA SER A 255 9.12 -33.45 7.76
C SER A 255 9.65 -32.08 7.32
N VAL A 256 10.97 -31.91 7.23
CA VAL A 256 11.58 -30.67 6.75
C VAL A 256 11.27 -30.41 5.27
N ALA A 257 11.29 -31.46 4.42
CA ALA A 257 10.94 -31.33 3.01
C ALA A 257 9.47 -30.94 2.82
N LYS A 258 8.55 -31.56 3.58
CA LYS A 258 7.12 -31.22 3.60
C LYS A 258 6.90 -29.77 4.04
N LEU A 259 7.53 -29.35 5.14
CA LEU A 259 7.48 -27.96 5.62
C LEU A 259 7.95 -26.98 4.54
N LEU A 260 9.02 -27.31 3.82
CA LEU A 260 9.53 -26.46 2.74
C LEU A 260 8.54 -26.36 1.57
N ASP A 261 7.87 -27.46 1.21
CA ASP A 261 6.80 -27.43 0.21
C ASP A 261 5.61 -26.58 0.65
N ASP A 262 5.21 -26.69 1.92
CA ASP A 262 4.15 -25.87 2.49
C ASP A 262 4.53 -24.38 2.52
N VAL A 263 5.79 -24.03 2.82
CA VAL A 263 6.29 -22.65 2.72
C VAL A 263 6.17 -22.12 1.29
N LEU A 264 6.60 -22.89 0.29
CA LEU A 264 6.52 -22.48 -1.12
C LEU A 264 5.06 -22.38 -1.61
N LYS A 265 4.18 -23.25 -1.12
CA LYS A 265 2.76 -23.31 -1.48
C LYS A 265 1.98 -22.14 -0.88
N TYR A 266 2.17 -21.86 0.41
CA TYR A 266 1.40 -20.84 1.13
C TYR A 266 2.04 -19.45 1.11
N TYR A 267 3.16 -19.26 0.42
CA TYR A 267 3.88 -17.99 0.35
C TYR A 267 2.98 -16.78 0.07
N SER A 268 2.21 -16.81 -1.02
CA SER A 268 1.35 -15.69 -1.42
C SER A 268 0.23 -15.44 -0.40
N THR A 269 -0.33 -16.50 0.18
CA THR A 269 -1.38 -16.40 1.20
C THR A 269 -0.84 -15.86 2.53
N ILE A 270 0.38 -16.26 2.93
CA ILE A 270 1.04 -15.80 4.14
C ILE A 270 1.50 -14.36 3.98
N LEU A 271 2.02 -13.99 2.82
CA LEU A 271 2.22 -12.59 2.48
C LEU A 271 0.90 -11.85 2.65
N ALA A 272 -0.17 -12.21 1.94
CA ALA A 272 -1.45 -11.52 2.04
C ALA A 272 -1.96 -11.39 3.50
N SER A 273 -1.82 -12.45 4.31
CA SER A 273 -2.25 -12.43 5.72
C SER A 273 -1.37 -11.55 6.63
N VAL A 274 -0.06 -11.47 6.35
CA VAL A 274 0.85 -10.51 6.99
C VAL A 274 0.48 -9.06 6.62
N HIS A 275 -0.14 -8.85 5.46
CA HIS A 275 -0.58 -7.54 4.99
C HIS A 275 -1.99 -7.15 5.46
N SER A 276 -2.91 -8.11 5.67
CA SER A 276 -4.30 -7.88 6.11
C SER A 276 -4.49 -7.83 7.64
N GLY A 277 -3.45 -8.11 8.42
CA GLY A 277 -3.50 -8.05 9.88
C GLY A 277 -3.66 -6.62 10.41
N ASP A 278 -4.69 -6.43 11.22
CA ASP A 278 -5.24 -5.20 11.77
C ASP A 278 -4.22 -4.19 12.37
N THR A 279 -4.61 -2.91 12.34
CA THR A 279 -4.01 -1.70 12.94
C THR A 279 -2.88 -0.94 12.21
N GLN A 280 -3.29 0.23 11.71
CA GLN A 280 -2.54 1.47 11.41
C GLN A 280 -1.42 1.45 10.35
N LEU A 281 -1.23 2.64 9.75
CA LEU A 281 -0.21 3.05 8.78
C LEU A 281 1.26 2.73 9.19
N GLU A 282 1.48 2.17 10.38
CA GLU A 282 2.77 2.03 11.06
C GLU A 282 3.57 0.77 10.68
N ASN A 283 3.00 -0.17 9.91
CA ASN A 283 3.64 -1.49 9.71
C ASN A 283 4.21 -1.76 8.31
N LEU A 284 4.17 -0.82 7.35
CA LEU A 284 4.76 -1.07 6.01
C LEU A 284 6.29 -1.25 6.05
N ASP A 285 6.95 -0.75 7.08
CA ASP A 285 8.40 -0.83 7.24
C ASP A 285 8.87 -2.27 7.51
N ARG A 286 7.96 -3.15 7.96
CA ARG A 286 8.16 -4.60 8.12
C ARG A 286 7.60 -5.42 6.95
N ARG A 287 7.26 -4.82 5.80
CA ARG A 287 6.46 -5.47 4.73
C ARG A 287 7.13 -5.51 3.35
N LEU A 288 8.28 -4.86 3.19
CA LEU A 288 8.98 -4.77 1.91
C LEU A 288 10.00 -5.90 1.76
N LEU A 289 9.54 -7.14 1.54
CA LEU A 289 10.41 -8.15 0.94
C LEU A 289 10.64 -7.82 -0.52
N LEU A 290 11.81 -8.11 -1.09
CA LEU A 290 12.12 -7.78 -2.50
C LEU A 290 11.02 -8.20 -3.49
N PRO A 291 10.49 -9.45 -3.47
CA PRO A 291 9.39 -9.82 -4.36
C PRO A 291 8.11 -9.01 -4.15
N GLU A 292 7.82 -8.65 -2.91
CA GLU A 292 6.64 -7.88 -2.54
C GLU A 292 6.79 -6.39 -2.91
N TRP A 293 7.99 -5.84 -2.74
CA TRP A 293 8.34 -4.52 -3.24
C TRP A 293 8.20 -4.45 -4.77
N MET A 294 8.72 -5.44 -5.50
CA MET A 294 8.54 -5.50 -6.96
C MET A 294 7.06 -5.55 -7.34
N ARG A 295 6.26 -6.35 -6.63
CA ARG A 295 4.81 -6.41 -6.82
C ARG A 295 4.15 -5.05 -6.59
N MET A 296 4.53 -4.32 -5.54
CA MET A 296 4.00 -2.98 -5.26
C MET A 296 4.40 -1.96 -6.33
N CYS A 297 5.64 -2.02 -6.83
CA CYS A 297 6.10 -1.20 -7.95
C CYS A 297 5.53 -1.64 -9.31
N SER A 298 4.70 -2.68 -9.37
CA SER A 298 4.24 -3.29 -10.62
C SER A 298 5.40 -3.73 -11.54
N ILE A 299 6.55 -4.09 -10.98
CA ILE A 299 7.70 -4.63 -11.72
C ILE A 299 7.53 -6.16 -11.83
N PRO A 300 7.60 -6.76 -13.04
CA PRO A 300 7.43 -8.19 -13.19
C PRO A 300 8.56 -8.96 -12.50
N LEU A 301 8.16 -9.98 -11.73
CA LEU A 301 9.07 -11.00 -11.21
C LEU A 301 8.42 -12.37 -11.44
N SER A 302 9.08 -13.24 -12.19
CA SER A 302 8.59 -14.56 -12.55
C SER A 302 8.32 -15.41 -11.31
N VAL A 303 7.32 -16.29 -11.38
CA VAL A 303 6.97 -17.18 -10.26
C VAL A 303 8.14 -18.09 -9.89
N ILE A 304 8.96 -18.47 -10.86
CA ILE A 304 10.15 -19.29 -10.62
C ILE A 304 11.23 -18.46 -9.91
N ALA A 305 11.48 -17.21 -10.31
CA ALA A 305 12.39 -16.32 -9.62
C ALA A 305 11.95 -16.06 -8.17
N GLN A 306 10.65 -15.86 -7.90
CA GLN A 306 10.11 -15.76 -6.54
C GLN A 306 10.41 -17.01 -5.70
N ARG A 307 10.25 -18.21 -6.28
CA ARG A 307 10.58 -19.48 -5.61
C ARG A 307 12.08 -19.61 -5.33
N VAL A 308 12.93 -19.27 -6.31
CA VAL A 308 14.38 -19.30 -6.15
C VAL A 308 14.84 -18.28 -5.09
N PHE A 309 14.26 -17.09 -5.06
CA PHE A 309 14.50 -16.08 -4.02
C PHE A 309 14.17 -16.63 -2.63
N MET A 310 13.01 -17.27 -2.46
CA MET A 310 12.62 -17.86 -1.18
C MET A 310 13.58 -18.95 -0.72
N LEU A 311 13.96 -19.86 -1.61
CA LEU A 311 14.91 -20.92 -1.30
C LEU A 311 16.27 -20.33 -0.89
N ARG A 312 16.76 -19.32 -1.60
CA ARG A 312 18.01 -18.61 -1.28
C ARG A 312 17.96 -17.85 0.05
N MET A 313 16.82 -17.24 0.37
CA MET A 313 16.59 -16.64 1.68
C MET A 313 16.59 -17.70 2.79
N LEU A 314 15.87 -18.82 2.61
CA LEU A 314 15.81 -19.89 3.62
C LEU A 314 17.15 -20.61 3.81
N LEU A 315 18.03 -20.62 2.81
CA LEU A 315 19.41 -21.09 2.96
C LEU A 315 20.21 -20.31 4.02
N CYS A 316 19.79 -19.09 4.37
CA CYS A 316 20.42 -18.30 5.45
C CYS A 316 20.03 -18.78 6.86
N THR A 317 19.22 -19.83 6.99
CA THR A 317 18.84 -20.40 8.29
C THR A 317 19.99 -21.09 9.03
N GLU A 318 19.96 -21.02 10.36
CA GLU A 318 20.88 -21.78 11.22
C GLU A 318 20.56 -23.28 11.24
N LYS A 319 19.36 -23.70 10.79
CA LYS A 319 18.91 -25.09 10.81
C LYS A 319 19.54 -25.92 9.67
N PRO A 320 20.46 -26.87 9.94
CA PRO A 320 21.22 -27.54 8.89
C PRO A 320 20.36 -28.37 7.94
N ARG A 321 19.34 -29.08 8.44
CA ARG A 321 18.44 -29.88 7.59
C ARG A 321 17.62 -29.04 6.61
N MET A 322 17.15 -27.87 7.05
CA MET A 322 16.46 -26.92 6.16
C MET A 322 17.37 -26.43 5.03
N ARG A 323 18.66 -26.18 5.33
CA ARG A 323 19.63 -25.83 4.29
C ARG A 323 19.82 -26.95 3.28
N VAL A 324 19.94 -28.20 3.73
CA VAL A 324 20.05 -29.37 2.84
C VAL A 324 18.81 -29.51 1.95
N ALA A 325 17.61 -29.41 2.52
CA ALA A 325 16.36 -29.47 1.76
C ALA A 325 16.23 -28.32 0.74
N CYS A 326 16.60 -27.09 1.11
CA CYS A 326 16.61 -25.95 0.19
C CYS A 326 17.58 -26.14 -0.98
N SER A 327 18.81 -26.61 -0.69
CA SER A 327 19.80 -26.93 -1.73
C SER A 327 19.30 -28.03 -2.67
N ALA A 328 18.69 -29.09 -2.15
CA ALA A 328 18.13 -30.17 -2.95
C ALA A 328 17.02 -29.65 -3.89
N LYS A 329 16.10 -28.80 -3.41
CA LYS A 329 15.07 -28.19 -4.25
C LYS A 329 15.64 -27.24 -5.30
N LEU A 330 16.66 -26.43 -4.96
CA LEU A 330 17.33 -25.58 -5.94
C LEU A 330 18.01 -26.40 -7.04
N HIS A 331 18.67 -27.50 -6.69
CA HIS A 331 19.25 -28.43 -7.66
C HIS A 331 18.19 -29.10 -8.54
N ALA A 332 17.04 -29.47 -7.97
CA ALA A 332 15.92 -30.01 -8.75
C ALA A 332 15.37 -28.99 -9.75
N ILE A 333 15.21 -27.73 -9.34
CA ILE A 333 14.80 -26.64 -10.25
C ILE A 333 15.84 -26.46 -11.35
N HIS A 334 17.12 -26.38 -11.02
CA HIS A 334 18.20 -26.27 -12.00
C HIS A 334 18.23 -27.45 -12.98
N GLY A 335 18.00 -28.68 -12.50
CA GLY A 335 17.97 -29.89 -13.33
C GLY A 335 16.70 -30.04 -14.19
N SER A 336 15.62 -29.32 -13.86
CA SER A 336 14.34 -29.39 -14.59
C SER A 336 14.30 -28.55 -15.87
N MET A 337 15.33 -27.75 -16.13
CA MET A 337 15.37 -26.82 -17.27
C MET A 337 16.77 -26.70 -17.89
N PRO A 338 16.90 -26.20 -19.13
CA PRO A 338 18.20 -25.90 -19.72
C PRO A 338 18.98 -24.87 -18.88
N ILE A 339 20.32 -24.97 -18.89
CA ILE A 339 21.23 -24.06 -18.15
C ILE A 339 20.95 -22.59 -18.50
N ALA A 340 20.77 -22.28 -19.78
CA ALA A 340 20.46 -20.93 -20.25
C ALA A 340 19.18 -20.35 -19.62
N ASN A 341 18.15 -21.18 -19.37
CA ASN A 341 16.92 -20.72 -18.73
C ASN A 341 17.12 -20.45 -17.23
N PHE A 342 17.98 -21.23 -16.56
CA PHE A 342 18.33 -20.98 -15.17
C PHE A 342 19.20 -19.72 -15.01
N GLU A 343 20.10 -19.45 -15.95
CA GLU A 343 20.87 -18.20 -16.00
C GLU A 343 19.95 -16.99 -16.15
N LEU A 344 18.90 -17.06 -16.97
CA LEU A 344 17.91 -15.98 -17.10
C LEU A 344 17.15 -15.70 -15.80
N ILE A 345 16.87 -16.72 -14.98
CA ILE A 345 16.28 -16.54 -13.64
C ILE A 345 17.27 -15.85 -12.70
N ASN A 346 18.58 -16.14 -12.83
CA ASN A 346 19.61 -15.47 -12.04
C ASN A 346 19.74 -14.00 -12.44
N ASP A 347 19.77 -13.72 -13.75
CA ASP A 347 19.80 -12.37 -14.28
C ASP A 347 18.58 -11.56 -13.83
N GLU A 348 17.38 -12.15 -13.87
CA GLU A 348 16.14 -11.51 -13.38
C GLU A 348 16.24 -11.16 -11.88
N LEU A 349 16.77 -12.07 -11.06
CA LEU A 349 16.96 -11.80 -9.64
C LEU A 349 18.07 -10.78 -9.39
N ASP A 350 19.16 -10.81 -10.15
CA ASP A 350 20.26 -9.86 -10.05
C ASP A 350 19.77 -8.44 -10.36
N ASP A 351 19.00 -8.28 -11.44
CA ASP A 351 18.34 -7.03 -11.80
C ASP A 351 17.40 -6.54 -10.69
N ALA A 352 16.60 -7.44 -10.11
CA ALA A 352 15.74 -7.12 -8.99
C ALA A 352 16.52 -6.62 -7.76
N HIS A 353 17.64 -7.25 -7.41
CA HIS A 353 18.48 -6.81 -6.27
C HIS A 353 19.11 -5.44 -6.52
N ILE A 354 19.51 -5.15 -7.76
CA ILE A 354 20.05 -3.84 -8.15
C ILE A 354 19.00 -2.76 -7.99
N LEU A 355 17.80 -2.94 -8.57
CA LEU A 355 16.71 -1.97 -8.46
C LEU A 355 16.30 -1.77 -6.99
N TYR A 356 16.30 -2.84 -6.21
CA TYR A 356 16.02 -2.80 -4.77
C TYR A 356 17.07 -2.00 -3.99
N GLU A 357 18.37 -2.14 -4.32
CA GLU A 357 19.43 -1.32 -3.72
C GLU A 357 19.28 0.16 -4.09
N ILE A 358 19.00 0.47 -5.37
CA ILE A 358 18.77 1.85 -5.84
C ILE A 358 17.63 2.50 -5.05
N PHE A 359 16.52 1.77 -4.87
CA PHE A 359 15.40 2.23 -4.07
C PHE A 359 15.78 2.53 -2.62
N TRP A 360 16.48 1.61 -1.95
CA TRP A 360 16.86 1.80 -0.55
C TRP A 360 17.88 2.91 -0.32
N GLN A 361 18.79 3.10 -1.27
CA GLN A 361 19.71 4.23 -1.26
C GLN A 361 18.97 5.56 -1.40
N ALA A 362 17.99 5.65 -2.31
CA ALA A 362 17.14 6.84 -2.44
C ALA A 362 16.34 7.11 -1.15
N VAL A 363 15.77 6.07 -0.53
CA VAL A 363 15.06 6.16 0.76
C VAL A 363 15.99 6.70 1.86
N ALA A 364 17.21 6.19 1.98
CA ALA A 364 18.16 6.68 2.99
C ALA A 364 18.50 8.18 2.80
N VAL A 365 18.68 8.61 1.55
CA VAL A 365 18.91 10.02 1.22
C VAL A 365 17.70 10.89 1.59
N LEU A 366 16.49 10.47 1.21
CA LEU A 366 15.26 11.21 1.55
C LEU A 366 15.02 11.27 3.06
N ALA A 367 15.36 10.21 3.80
CA ALA A 367 15.26 10.19 5.25
C ALA A 367 16.24 11.17 5.92
N ASP A 368 17.48 11.29 5.43
CA ASP A 368 18.44 12.29 5.91
C ASP A 368 17.94 13.72 5.65
N ILE A 369 17.43 13.97 4.44
CA ILE A 369 16.87 15.28 4.04
C ILE A 369 15.70 15.68 4.94
N THR A 370 14.71 14.81 5.10
CA THR A 370 13.52 15.08 5.93
C THR A 370 13.87 15.28 7.40
N CYS A 371 14.89 14.56 7.91
CA CYS A 371 15.42 14.74 9.26
C CYS A 371 16.03 16.13 9.47
N LYS A 372 16.80 16.64 8.50
CA LYS A 372 17.43 17.97 8.56
C LYS A 372 16.42 19.10 8.44
N ILE A 373 15.44 18.99 7.54
CA ILE A 373 14.34 19.97 7.43
C ILE A 373 13.56 20.08 8.75
N SER A 374 13.39 18.98 9.46
CA SER A 374 12.70 18.98 10.76
C SER A 374 13.48 19.66 11.90
N LYS A 375 14.80 19.83 11.74
CA LYS A 375 15.72 20.32 12.80
C LYS A 375 16.24 21.73 12.54
N GLU A 376 16.33 22.18 11.29
CA GLU A 376 16.97 23.44 10.93
C GLU A 376 15.98 24.60 10.74
N ALA A 377 16.27 25.73 11.39
CA ALA A 377 15.58 27.02 11.20
C ALA A 377 16.40 28.03 10.37
N SER A 378 17.57 27.63 9.88
CA SER A 378 18.53 28.50 9.18
C SER A 378 18.39 28.41 7.65
N PHE A 379 18.53 29.55 6.97
CA PHE A 379 18.45 29.69 5.50
C PHE A 379 19.83 29.75 4.84
N ASP A 380 20.88 29.24 5.51
CA ASP A 380 22.24 29.30 4.99
C ASP A 380 22.43 28.31 3.82
N LEU A 381 22.88 28.85 2.69
CA LEU A 381 23.21 28.10 1.48
C LEU A 381 24.27 27.02 1.74
N LYS A 382 25.15 27.19 2.73
CA LYS A 382 26.12 26.14 3.13
C LYS A 382 25.46 24.82 3.53
N HIS A 383 24.24 24.87 4.07
CA HIS A 383 23.47 23.68 4.44
C HIS A 383 22.49 23.26 3.34
N LEU A 384 21.86 24.22 2.65
CA LEU A 384 20.88 23.94 1.61
C LEU A 384 21.50 23.30 0.35
N VAL A 385 22.68 23.77 -0.09
CA VAL A 385 23.32 23.30 -1.34
C VAL A 385 23.67 21.80 -1.29
N PRO A 386 24.35 21.27 -0.25
CA PRO A 386 24.63 19.84 -0.16
C PRO A 386 23.36 18.97 -0.14
N GLN A 387 22.32 19.40 0.59
CA GLN A 387 21.05 18.68 0.67
C GLN A 387 20.30 18.66 -0.66
N THR A 388 20.40 19.75 -1.41
CA THR A 388 19.80 19.87 -2.74
C THR A 388 20.50 18.94 -3.75
N LYS A 389 21.83 18.84 -3.68
CA LYS A 389 22.59 17.87 -4.51
C LYS A 389 22.19 16.43 -4.20
N LEU A 390 22.03 16.11 -2.92
CA LEU A 390 21.53 14.81 -2.47
C LEU A 390 20.12 14.52 -3.00
N LEU A 391 19.22 15.52 -2.95
CA LEU A 391 17.87 15.39 -3.50
C LEU A 391 17.91 15.07 -5.01
N CYS A 392 18.73 15.77 -5.80
CA CYS A 392 18.90 15.48 -7.23
C CYS A 392 19.31 14.02 -7.48
N VAL A 393 20.23 13.51 -6.67
CA VAL A 393 20.69 12.11 -6.76
C VAL A 393 19.55 11.14 -6.43
N ALA A 394 18.81 11.36 -5.34
CA ALA A 394 17.67 10.51 -4.95
C ALA A 394 16.57 10.48 -6.03
N ILE A 395 16.26 11.63 -6.64
CA ILE A 395 15.28 11.71 -7.73
C ILE A 395 15.76 10.93 -8.95
N ARG A 396 17.04 11.08 -9.32
CA ARG A 396 17.63 10.32 -10.42
C ARG A 396 17.51 8.81 -10.18
N MET A 397 17.75 8.35 -8.96
CA MET A 397 17.63 6.94 -8.57
C MET A 397 16.20 6.42 -8.74
N LEU A 398 15.21 7.16 -8.24
CA LEU A 398 13.80 6.79 -8.37
C LEU A 398 13.36 6.80 -9.84
N ASP A 399 13.78 7.79 -10.63
CA ASP A 399 13.51 7.87 -12.07
C ASP A 399 14.08 6.65 -12.84
N LYS A 400 15.17 6.01 -12.38
CA LYS A 400 15.71 4.78 -12.99
C LYS A 400 14.85 3.54 -12.74
N ILE A 401 13.97 3.56 -11.74
CA ILE A 401 13.06 2.44 -11.45
C ILE A 401 11.84 2.48 -12.39
N VAL A 402 11.38 3.68 -12.77
CA VAL A 402 10.16 3.91 -13.55
C VAL A 402 10.07 3.07 -14.85
N PRO A 403 11.13 2.94 -15.68
CA PRO A 403 11.07 2.15 -16.91
C PRO A 403 10.78 0.65 -16.70
N TYR A 404 11.00 0.13 -15.49
CA TYR A 404 10.77 -1.28 -15.15
C TYR A 404 9.35 -1.56 -14.64
N MET A 405 8.56 -0.51 -14.38
CA MET A 405 7.19 -0.62 -13.88
C MET A 405 6.21 -0.89 -15.03
N LYS A 406 5.34 -1.90 -14.91
CA LYS A 406 4.23 -2.12 -15.86
C LYS A 406 3.17 -1.03 -15.79
N ASP A 407 2.89 -0.57 -14.57
CA ASP A 407 2.00 0.55 -14.28
C ASP A 407 2.85 1.73 -13.81
N GLY A 408 3.19 2.60 -14.76
CA GLY A 408 3.93 3.84 -14.52
C GLY A 408 3.03 5.05 -14.24
N SER A 409 1.75 4.82 -13.88
CA SER A 409 0.81 5.89 -13.54
C SER A 409 1.34 6.79 -12.43
N VAL A 410 0.81 8.01 -12.36
CA VAL A 410 1.19 8.97 -11.31
C VAL A 410 0.83 8.40 -9.94
N GLU A 411 -0.34 7.79 -9.82
CA GLU A 411 -0.89 7.22 -8.59
C GLU A 411 -0.04 6.05 -8.07
N ALA A 412 0.46 5.20 -8.97
CA ALA A 412 1.37 4.11 -8.62
C ALA A 412 2.71 4.66 -8.10
N ARG A 413 3.25 5.70 -8.75
CA ARG A 413 4.52 6.32 -8.33
C ARG A 413 4.40 7.10 -7.03
N GLU A 414 3.29 7.80 -6.79
CA GLU A 414 3.01 8.47 -5.52
C GLU A 414 2.98 7.50 -4.34
N ARG A 415 2.39 6.33 -4.54
CA ARG A 415 2.25 5.32 -3.50
C ARG A 415 3.59 4.67 -3.11
N VAL A 416 4.48 4.47 -4.08
CA VAL A 416 5.65 3.58 -3.90
C VAL A 416 6.99 4.30 -4.03
N LEU A 417 7.09 5.35 -4.84
CA LEU A 417 8.32 6.12 -5.09
C LEU A 417 8.36 7.49 -4.41
N PHE A 418 7.36 7.81 -3.57
CA PHE A 418 7.30 9.06 -2.81
C PHE A 418 7.26 10.33 -3.68
N ASP A 419 6.65 10.28 -4.87
CA ASP A 419 6.58 11.42 -5.80
C ASP A 419 6.05 12.71 -5.12
N VAL A 420 5.00 12.62 -4.30
CA VAL A 420 4.46 13.79 -3.58
C VAL A 420 5.50 14.43 -2.65
N LEU A 421 6.30 13.61 -1.95
CA LEU A 421 7.38 14.11 -1.10
C LEU A 421 8.49 14.74 -1.93
N VAL A 422 8.91 14.09 -3.01
CA VAL A 422 9.92 14.60 -3.93
C VAL A 422 9.49 15.95 -4.49
N ASP A 423 8.23 16.09 -4.92
CA ASP A 423 7.69 17.32 -5.47
C ASP A 423 7.68 18.45 -4.43
N TYR A 424 7.24 18.14 -3.20
CA TYR A 424 7.31 19.08 -2.08
C TYR A 424 8.76 19.53 -1.79
N LEU A 425 9.71 18.59 -1.73
CA LEU A 425 11.12 18.91 -1.43
C LEU A 425 11.75 19.76 -2.53
N LEU A 426 11.46 19.50 -3.80
CA LEU A 426 11.90 20.32 -4.93
C LEU A 426 11.43 21.77 -4.76
N ILE A 427 10.13 21.97 -4.52
CA ILE A 427 9.55 23.30 -4.30
C ILE A 427 10.18 23.98 -3.07
N TYR A 428 10.29 23.24 -1.95
CA TYR A 428 10.86 23.74 -0.71
C TYR A 428 12.28 24.28 -0.92
N TYR A 429 13.17 23.48 -1.50
CA TYR A 429 14.56 23.89 -1.71
C TYR A 429 14.69 25.01 -2.75
N ALA A 430 13.90 24.99 -3.84
CA ALA A 430 13.93 26.07 -4.84
C ALA A 430 13.57 27.43 -4.22
N VAL A 431 12.50 27.48 -3.43
CA VAL A 431 12.07 28.69 -2.72
C VAL A 431 13.11 29.12 -1.68
N LYS A 432 13.63 28.17 -0.88
CA LYS A 432 14.60 28.48 0.19
C LYS A 432 15.95 28.96 -0.33
N ILE A 433 16.45 28.36 -1.41
CA ILE A 433 17.68 28.82 -2.09
C ILE A 433 17.47 30.23 -2.65
N THR A 434 16.33 30.48 -3.30
CA THR A 434 15.99 31.82 -3.80
C THR A 434 15.98 32.85 -2.67
N GLN A 435 15.32 32.55 -1.55
CA GLN A 435 15.29 33.42 -0.37
C GLN A 435 16.70 33.69 0.16
N GLY A 436 17.55 32.67 0.31
CA GLY A 436 18.92 32.81 0.82
C GLY A 436 19.87 33.59 -0.11
N LEU A 437 19.70 33.48 -1.43
CA LEU A 437 20.43 34.27 -2.42
C LEU A 437 19.99 35.73 -2.41
N VAL A 438 18.68 35.97 -2.43
CA VAL A 438 18.09 37.30 -2.48
C VAL A 438 18.40 38.08 -1.19
N ASP A 439 18.35 37.42 -0.03
CA ASP A 439 18.76 38.04 1.24
C ASP A 439 20.19 38.57 1.17
N SER A 440 21.10 37.80 0.56
CA SER A 440 22.49 38.22 0.38
C SER A 440 22.63 39.40 -0.56
N VAL A 441 21.94 39.38 -1.70
CA VAL A 441 22.02 40.47 -2.69
C VAL A 441 21.39 41.75 -2.15
N VAL A 442 20.23 41.65 -1.50
CA VAL A 442 19.47 42.81 -1.00
C VAL A 442 20.07 43.39 0.28
N ARG A 443 20.45 42.56 1.27
CA ARG A 443 20.98 43.07 2.55
C ARG A 443 22.45 43.43 2.50
N HIS A 444 23.25 42.70 1.73
CA HIS A 444 24.71 42.89 1.71
C HIS A 444 25.23 43.56 0.43
N SER A 445 24.34 43.91 -0.52
CA SER A 445 24.72 44.53 -1.81
C SER A 445 25.85 43.79 -2.52
N SER A 446 25.88 42.45 -2.36
CA SER A 446 26.99 41.61 -2.83
C SER A 446 26.45 40.46 -3.67
N GLU A 447 26.96 40.34 -4.89
CA GLU A 447 26.71 39.22 -5.79
C GLU A 447 27.63 38.02 -5.48
N GLN A 448 28.50 38.09 -4.47
CA GLN A 448 29.51 37.07 -4.18
C GLN A 448 28.93 35.67 -3.99
N LYS A 449 27.74 35.55 -3.37
CA LYS A 449 27.09 34.23 -3.20
C LYS A 449 26.61 33.62 -4.53
N LEU A 450 26.32 34.43 -5.55
CA LEU A 450 26.02 33.92 -6.89
C LEU A 450 27.29 33.35 -7.53
N ASP A 451 28.44 34.00 -7.33
CA ASP A 451 29.74 33.53 -7.83
C ASP A 451 30.17 32.25 -7.13
N ASP A 452 30.14 32.25 -5.78
CA ASP A 452 30.52 31.12 -4.95
C ASP A 452 29.72 29.85 -5.27
N ASN A 453 28.50 30.02 -5.82
CA ASN A 453 27.59 28.91 -6.14
C ASN A 453 27.30 28.78 -7.65
N ALA A 454 28.01 29.45 -8.55
CA ALA A 454 27.66 29.52 -9.97
C ALA A 454 27.52 28.14 -10.65
N VAL A 455 28.39 27.18 -10.30
CA VAL A 455 28.32 25.79 -10.80
C VAL A 455 27.06 25.09 -10.32
N PHE A 456 26.72 25.23 -9.03
CA PHE A 456 25.51 24.65 -8.46
C PHE A 456 24.25 25.25 -9.09
N LEU A 457 24.27 26.56 -9.30
CA LEU A 457 23.14 27.31 -9.85
C LEU A 457 22.84 26.93 -11.31
N SER A 458 23.88 26.75 -12.12
CA SER A 458 23.76 26.41 -13.54
C SER A 458 23.43 24.94 -13.81
N ARG A 459 23.68 24.03 -12.86
CA ARG A 459 23.42 22.58 -13.01
C ARG A 459 22.23 22.13 -12.17
N GLU A 460 22.39 22.05 -10.85
CA GLU A 460 21.38 21.47 -9.96
C GLU A 460 20.16 22.39 -9.77
N TYR A 461 20.37 23.67 -9.47
CA TYR A 461 19.24 24.58 -9.28
C TYR A 461 18.41 24.75 -10.56
N LYS A 462 19.08 24.87 -11.71
CA LYS A 462 18.43 24.88 -13.03
C LYS A 462 17.56 23.64 -13.24
N ALA A 463 18.10 22.45 -12.98
CA ALA A 463 17.37 21.18 -13.13
C ALA A 463 16.15 21.09 -12.21
N ILE A 464 16.22 21.64 -10.99
CA ILE A 464 15.10 21.70 -10.06
C ILE A 464 13.97 22.58 -10.60
N VAL A 465 14.28 23.79 -11.06
CA VAL A 465 13.28 24.70 -11.64
C VAL A 465 12.60 24.05 -12.84
N LEU A 466 13.36 23.38 -13.71
CA LEU A 466 12.84 22.60 -14.83
C LEU A 466 11.86 21.50 -14.38
N ARG A 467 12.23 20.75 -13.34
CA ARG A 467 11.40 19.66 -12.81
C ARG A 467 10.12 20.19 -12.16
N ILE A 468 10.17 21.29 -11.42
CA ILE A 468 9.00 21.95 -10.83
C ILE A 468 8.02 22.40 -11.90
N ARG A 469 8.51 23.04 -12.97
CA ARG A 469 7.66 23.47 -14.08
C ARG A 469 6.93 22.29 -14.74
N ARG A 470 7.60 21.14 -14.82
CA ARG A 470 7.07 19.90 -15.41
C ARG A 470 6.04 19.17 -14.55
N MET A 471 5.89 19.54 -13.27
CA MET A 471 4.83 18.98 -12.43
C MET A 471 3.42 19.30 -12.98
N LYS A 472 3.28 20.37 -13.77
CA LYS A 472 2.00 20.84 -14.37
C LYS A 472 0.85 20.94 -13.35
N CYS A 473 1.19 21.39 -12.13
CA CYS A 473 0.24 21.59 -11.04
C CYS A 473 0.31 23.04 -10.53
N ASP A 474 -0.75 23.49 -9.85
CA ASP A 474 -0.85 24.84 -9.33
C ASP A 474 0.26 25.16 -8.32
N ALA A 475 0.66 24.17 -7.51
CA ALA A 475 1.75 24.31 -6.57
C ALA A 475 3.08 24.62 -7.29
N GLY A 476 3.38 23.90 -8.37
CA GLY A 476 4.59 24.11 -9.17
C GLY A 476 4.59 25.46 -9.89
N ASN A 477 3.44 25.82 -10.49
CA ASN A 477 3.28 27.12 -11.15
C ASN A 477 3.47 28.27 -10.16
N ASN A 478 2.83 28.22 -8.99
CA ASN A 478 2.96 29.24 -7.95
C ASN A 478 4.41 29.39 -7.45
N ALA A 479 5.13 28.27 -7.27
CA ALA A 479 6.54 28.31 -6.87
C ALA A 479 7.43 28.98 -7.94
N VAL A 480 7.25 28.64 -9.22
CA VAL A 480 8.00 29.23 -10.33
C VAL A 480 7.68 30.72 -10.49
N ASP A 481 6.40 31.09 -10.44
CA ASP A 481 5.96 32.48 -10.55
C ASP A 481 6.54 33.33 -9.42
N PHE A 482 6.55 32.81 -8.18
CA PHE A 482 7.19 33.46 -7.05
C PHE A 482 8.69 33.71 -7.29
N ILE A 483 9.43 32.70 -7.74
CA ILE A 483 10.87 32.82 -8.02
C ILE A 483 11.12 33.90 -9.09
N LEU A 484 10.36 33.87 -10.19
CA LEU A 484 10.48 34.86 -11.26
C LEU A 484 10.09 36.28 -10.82
N LYS A 485 9.00 36.42 -10.05
CA LYS A 485 8.54 37.72 -9.50
C LYS A 485 9.62 38.33 -8.61
N ILE A 486 10.22 37.57 -7.69
CA ILE A 486 11.28 38.06 -6.80
C ILE A 486 12.51 38.52 -7.59
N TRP A 487 13.02 37.70 -8.51
CA TRP A 487 14.21 38.07 -9.26
C TRP A 487 13.99 39.27 -10.20
N THR A 488 12.75 39.47 -10.67
CA THR A 488 12.37 40.69 -11.40
C THR A 488 12.41 41.92 -10.50
N GLN A 489 11.90 41.82 -9.27
CA GLN A 489 11.95 42.90 -8.30
C GLN A 489 13.39 43.28 -7.91
N VAL A 490 14.25 42.29 -7.62
CA VAL A 490 15.66 42.51 -7.30
C VAL A 490 16.39 43.21 -8.44
N LEU A 491 16.12 42.82 -9.69
CA LEU A 491 16.71 43.45 -10.88
C LEU A 491 16.27 44.92 -11.04
N SER A 492 15.00 45.22 -10.77
CA SER A 492 14.47 46.60 -10.89
C SER A 492 15.02 47.58 -9.84
N GLY A 493 15.50 47.07 -8.69
CA GLY A 493 15.90 47.87 -7.54
C GLY A 493 17.39 48.22 -7.48
N SER A 494 18.23 47.78 -8.41
CA SER A 494 19.69 47.92 -8.30
C SER A 494 20.35 48.38 -9.60
N LYS A 495 21.43 49.19 -9.47
CA LYS A 495 22.00 49.95 -10.59
C LYS A 495 23.09 49.23 -11.38
N GLU A 496 23.66 48.14 -10.87
CA GLU A 496 24.63 47.28 -11.58
C GLU A 496 24.47 45.82 -11.15
N LEU A 497 23.64 45.05 -11.85
CA LEU A 497 23.45 43.63 -11.57
C LEU A 497 23.44 42.77 -12.85
N PHE A 498 24.51 42.84 -13.65
CA PHE A 498 24.63 41.99 -14.85
C PHE A 498 24.49 40.50 -14.50
N LYS A 499 24.99 40.06 -13.32
CA LYS A 499 24.88 38.67 -12.89
C LYS A 499 23.48 38.29 -12.46
N VAL A 500 22.74 39.19 -11.79
CA VAL A 500 21.32 38.93 -11.49
C VAL A 500 20.49 38.86 -12.76
N ALA A 501 20.77 39.72 -13.75
CA ALA A 501 20.11 39.63 -15.06
C ALA A 501 20.40 38.29 -15.75
N SER A 502 21.67 37.85 -15.76
CA SER A 502 22.09 36.55 -16.30
C SER A 502 21.44 35.37 -15.56
N PHE A 503 21.42 35.40 -14.22
CA PHE A 503 20.80 34.35 -13.41
C PHE A 503 19.29 34.27 -13.64
N ARG A 504 18.60 35.42 -13.69
CA ARG A 504 17.17 35.49 -14.04
C ARG A 504 16.90 34.96 -15.45
N GLN A 505 17.75 35.29 -16.41
CA GLN A 505 17.63 34.79 -17.78
C GLN A 505 17.78 33.26 -17.83
N MET A 506 18.71 32.69 -17.07
CA MET A 506 18.86 31.24 -16.92
C MET A 506 17.60 30.58 -16.35
N ILE A 507 16.94 31.20 -15.36
CA ILE A 507 15.66 30.71 -14.82
C ILE A 507 14.56 30.80 -15.88
N LEU A 508 14.46 31.90 -16.63
CA LEU A 508 13.47 32.05 -17.69
C LEU A 508 13.62 30.99 -18.80
N GLU A 509 14.85 30.75 -19.24
CA GLU A 509 15.15 29.69 -20.19
C GLU A 509 14.77 28.33 -19.64
N ALA A 510 15.11 28.05 -18.37
CA ALA A 510 14.71 26.82 -17.69
C ALA A 510 13.17 26.65 -17.65
N THR A 511 12.41 27.72 -17.43
CA THR A 511 10.94 27.64 -17.41
C THR A 511 10.30 27.46 -18.79
N SER A 512 11.06 27.71 -19.86
CA SER A 512 10.59 27.64 -21.26
C SER A 512 10.98 26.36 -21.99
N GLN A 513 11.84 25.52 -21.40
CA GLN A 513 12.32 24.28 -22.00
C GLN A 513 11.30 23.13 -21.83
N GLU A 514 11.07 22.37 -22.90
CA GLU A 514 10.17 21.21 -22.90
C GLU A 514 10.86 19.85 -22.79
N ASP A 515 12.20 19.78 -22.83
CA ASP A 515 12.97 18.52 -22.88
C ASP A 515 13.01 17.73 -21.57
N ASN A 516 13.11 16.40 -21.66
CA ASN A 516 13.24 15.51 -20.49
C ASN A 516 14.50 15.85 -19.69
N VAL A 517 14.30 16.24 -18.44
CA VAL A 517 15.39 16.65 -17.55
C VAL A 517 15.82 15.47 -16.70
N GLU A 518 17.00 14.95 -17.01
CA GLU A 518 17.71 14.06 -16.10
C GLU A 518 18.34 14.87 -14.97
N MET A 519 18.06 14.49 -13.73
CA MET A 519 18.63 15.18 -12.57
C MET A 519 20.15 14.96 -12.50
N PRO A 520 20.95 15.97 -12.12
CA PRO A 520 22.40 15.81 -12.01
C PRO A 520 22.80 14.78 -10.93
N ALA A 521 23.70 13.86 -11.28
CA ALA A 521 24.33 12.94 -10.34
C ALA A 521 25.66 13.53 -9.83
N VAL A 522 25.76 13.79 -8.53
CA VAL A 522 27.01 14.22 -7.88
C VAL A 522 27.54 13.04 -7.06
N PRO A 523 28.87 12.79 -7.00
CA PRO A 523 29.42 11.80 -6.09
C PRO A 523 29.09 12.15 -4.64
N VAL A 524 28.34 11.31 -3.91
CA VAL A 524 28.00 11.56 -2.51
C VAL A 524 28.11 10.32 -1.64
N ASN A 525 28.94 10.39 -0.61
CA ASN A 525 29.11 9.29 0.35
C ASN A 525 27.93 9.22 1.33
N VAL A 526 26.87 8.52 0.94
CA VAL A 526 25.70 8.27 1.79
C VAL A 526 25.85 6.89 2.41
N ALA A 527 26.00 6.85 3.74
CA ALA A 527 26.07 5.59 4.47
C ALA A 527 24.65 5.09 4.78
N VAL A 528 24.16 4.10 4.03
CA VAL A 528 22.93 3.39 4.37
C VAL A 528 23.19 2.50 5.57
N GLN A 529 22.60 2.84 6.73
CA GLN A 529 22.78 2.06 7.96
C GLN A 529 21.54 1.21 8.28
N GLU A 530 20.31 1.73 8.19
CA GLU A 530 19.10 0.99 8.57
C GLU A 530 17.88 1.35 7.69
N THR A 531 17.45 0.40 6.86
CA THR A 531 16.34 0.55 5.88
C THR A 531 14.98 0.84 6.52
N VAL A 532 14.59 0.08 7.56
CA VAL A 532 13.27 0.15 8.20
C VAL A 532 13.03 1.50 8.93
N PRO A 533 13.94 2.01 9.77
CA PRO A 533 13.76 3.31 10.43
C PRO A 533 13.68 4.49 9.47
N ASP A 534 14.34 4.42 8.32
CA ASP A 534 14.36 5.51 7.34
C ASP A 534 12.99 5.71 6.67
N LEU A 535 12.28 4.62 6.34
CA LEU A 535 10.89 4.70 5.88
C LEU A 535 9.95 5.29 6.94
N PHE A 536 10.09 4.84 8.19
CA PHE A 536 9.31 5.37 9.30
C PHE A 536 9.49 6.88 9.45
N ARG A 537 10.75 7.35 9.35
CA ARG A 537 11.09 8.78 9.41
C ARG A 537 10.43 9.57 8.30
N ILE A 538 10.55 9.11 7.05
CA ILE A 538 9.94 9.74 5.89
C ILE A 538 8.43 9.90 6.09
N ARG A 539 7.76 8.84 6.55
CA ARG A 539 6.32 8.88 6.76
C ARG A 539 5.89 9.72 7.92
N SER A 540 6.61 9.64 9.05
CA SER A 540 6.37 10.52 10.18
C SER A 540 6.48 11.99 9.77
N PHE A 541 7.45 12.31 8.90
CA PHE A 541 7.58 13.64 8.31
C PHE A 541 6.38 14.00 7.43
N MET A 542 6.02 13.15 6.46
CA MET A 542 4.86 13.38 5.58
C MET A 542 3.56 13.57 6.37
N GLN A 543 3.33 12.73 7.39
CA GLN A 543 2.17 12.83 8.27
C GLN A 543 2.15 14.13 9.07
N LYS A 544 3.29 14.56 9.63
CA LYS A 544 3.41 15.84 10.35
C LYS A 544 3.16 17.05 9.44
N MET A 545 3.59 16.96 8.19
CA MET A 545 3.39 18.01 7.20
C MET A 545 1.98 18.00 6.58
N GLY A 546 1.21 16.92 6.78
CA GLY A 546 -0.08 16.73 6.12
C GLY A 546 0.04 16.38 4.63
N LEU A 547 1.18 15.83 4.19
CA LEU A 547 1.47 15.52 2.80
C LEU A 547 0.98 14.11 2.44
N ARG A 548 -0.21 13.99 1.85
CA ARG A 548 -0.82 12.70 1.49
C ARG A 548 -1.07 12.55 -0.01
N THR A 549 -1.46 13.64 -0.65
CA THR A 549 -1.87 13.71 -2.05
C THR A 549 -1.24 14.94 -2.71
N ARG A 550 -1.29 15.02 -4.04
CA ARG A 550 -0.83 16.22 -4.77
C ARG A 550 -1.58 17.49 -4.39
N ASP A 551 -2.85 17.39 -3.99
CA ASP A 551 -3.66 18.54 -3.60
C ASP A 551 -3.11 19.25 -2.35
N ASP A 552 -2.38 18.51 -1.50
CA ASP A 552 -1.72 19.04 -0.31
C ASP A 552 -0.50 19.92 -0.63
N LEU A 553 0.03 19.86 -1.86
CA LEU A 553 1.20 20.63 -2.27
C LEU A 553 0.93 22.14 -2.31
N LEU A 554 -0.22 22.58 -2.81
CA LEU A 554 -0.51 24.01 -3.01
C LEU A 554 -0.58 24.80 -1.68
N PRO A 555 -1.30 24.33 -0.64
CA PRO A 555 -1.29 24.98 0.67
C PRO A 555 0.10 25.05 1.28
N LEU A 556 0.88 23.97 1.15
CA LEU A 556 2.24 23.90 1.68
C LEU A 556 3.20 24.82 0.94
N THR A 557 3.14 24.88 -0.39
CA THR A 557 3.90 25.85 -1.20
C THR A 557 3.60 27.28 -0.76
N SER A 558 2.31 27.60 -0.58
CA SER A 558 1.87 28.93 -0.12
C SER A 558 2.43 29.26 1.27
N ALA A 559 2.46 28.28 2.18
CA ALA A 559 3.06 28.44 3.50
C ALA A 559 4.59 28.62 3.44
N VAL A 560 5.29 27.90 2.57
CA VAL A 560 6.76 28.03 2.38
C VAL A 560 7.12 29.40 1.81
N ILE A 561 6.34 29.89 0.84
CA ILE A 561 6.48 31.22 0.25
C ILE A 561 6.18 32.31 1.30
N GLY A 562 5.05 32.20 2.01
CA GLY A 562 4.58 33.21 2.95
C GLY A 562 5.44 33.33 4.22
N ARG A 563 6.15 32.27 4.63
CA ARG A 563 6.87 32.25 5.91
C ARG A 563 8.06 33.20 6.05
N GLN A 564 8.59 33.81 4.98
CA GLN A 564 9.69 34.79 5.10
C GLN A 564 9.78 35.73 3.89
N LEU A 565 8.82 36.66 3.76
CA LEU A 565 9.07 37.87 2.99
C LEU A 565 10.06 38.73 3.76
N ILE A 566 11.21 39.04 3.14
CA ILE A 566 12.09 40.10 3.61
C ILE A 566 11.22 41.36 3.76
N PRO A 567 11.25 42.07 4.90
CA PRO A 567 10.38 43.23 5.15
C PRO A 567 10.43 44.33 4.08
N ASN A 568 11.48 44.33 3.24
CA ASN A 568 11.73 45.32 2.19
C ASN A 568 11.39 44.84 0.77
N VAL A 569 10.95 43.60 0.58
CA VAL A 569 10.49 43.07 -0.71
C VAL A 569 9.00 42.83 -0.60
N LYS A 570 8.19 43.88 -0.79
CA LYS A 570 6.74 43.73 -0.93
C LYS A 570 6.47 43.04 -2.27
N VAL A 571 6.11 41.76 -2.23
CA VAL A 571 5.34 41.16 -3.33
C VAL A 571 4.02 41.90 -3.31
N ALA A 572 3.78 42.75 -4.31
CA ALA A 572 2.49 43.37 -4.50
C ALA A 572 1.47 42.23 -4.64
N SER A 573 0.55 42.13 -3.69
CA SER A 573 -0.63 41.29 -3.82
C SER A 573 -1.42 41.82 -5.02
N ASP A 574 -1.64 40.95 -5.99
CA ASP A 574 -2.37 41.24 -7.22
C ASP A 574 -3.74 41.86 -6.90
N SER A 575 -4.03 42.99 -7.55
CA SER A 575 -5.33 43.69 -7.61
C SER A 575 -6.27 43.02 -8.59
#